data_AF-A0A850MBJ2-F1
#
_entry.id   AF-A0A850MBJ2-F1
#
_cell.length_a   1.000
_cell.length_b   1.000
_cell.length_c   1.000
_cell.angle_alpha   90.00
_cell.angle_beta   90.00
_cell.angle_gamma   90.00
#
_symmetry.space_group_name_H-M   'P 1'
#
loop_
_entity.id
_entity.type
_entity.pdbx_description
1 polymer ?
#
loop_
_entity_poly.entity_id
_entity_poly.type
_entity_poly.pdbx_seq_one_letter_code
_entity_poly.pdbx_strand_id
1 'polypeptide(L)'
;MGFLGTIRRYFEFRVNKIPPAINYDITYRCQLNCEHCYFAKSWVKDRKDDELELTDEQWIRVFKKHYSLGITNASITGGEPTLRMPVVEAAYDTFNTIQVASNGLRKIPERLKCVIWVSIDGTEETHNRIRGARCYQKIMRNIEDDKRIAISMSLSTTNYKEILPTIEACQKTNVKGIFFILYTGQLSDSLYLHGKQLEYTIKSLYHAIDEYGDFILISRRMVELYKSKKHVKDCCFRTGLVQSYYPDMSRKLPCVMGPVDCRTCGCIVPVYMYWVKRLDIETLLKGDKMLEVSV
;
A
#
# COMPACT_ATOMS: atom_id res chain seq x y z
N MET A 1 -12.19 -2.09 -11.53
CA MET A 1 -13.22 -1.51 -10.63
C MET A 1 -13.26 -0.02 -10.88
N GLY A 2 -14.42 0.56 -11.18
CA GLY A 2 -14.57 2.02 -11.34
C GLY A 2 -15.14 2.71 -10.10
N PHE A 3 -15.12 4.04 -10.10
CA PHE A 3 -15.44 4.89 -8.95
C PHE A 3 -16.85 4.64 -8.38
N LEU A 4 -17.83 4.34 -9.24
CA LEU A 4 -19.21 3.99 -8.85
C LEU A 4 -19.25 2.75 -7.95
N GLY A 5 -18.39 1.77 -8.19
CA GLY A 5 -18.26 0.59 -7.34
C GLY A 5 -17.74 0.94 -5.94
N THR A 6 -16.78 1.86 -5.84
CA THR A 6 -16.22 2.33 -4.58
C THR A 6 -17.27 3.10 -3.76
N ILE A 7 -18.03 3.99 -4.41
CA ILE A 7 -19.10 4.77 -3.77
C ILE A 7 -20.21 3.85 -3.27
N ARG A 8 -20.72 2.95 -4.12
CA ARG A 8 -21.77 2.00 -3.76
C ARG A 8 -21.42 1.22 -2.50
N ARG A 9 -20.20 0.68 -2.42
CA ARG A 9 -19.74 -0.11 -1.27
C ARG A 9 -19.60 0.73 0.01
N TYR A 10 -19.20 1.99 -0.12
CA TYR A 10 -19.20 2.91 1.03
C TYR A 10 -20.60 3.09 1.61
N PHE A 11 -21.62 3.21 0.76
CA PHE A 11 -23.03 3.26 1.20
C PHE A 11 -23.50 1.91 1.77
N GLU A 12 -23.17 0.78 1.14
CA GLU A 12 -23.49 -0.56 1.66
C GLU A 12 -22.89 -0.78 3.05
N PHE A 13 -21.64 -0.34 3.31
CA PHE A 13 -21.04 -0.39 4.65
C PHE A 13 -21.81 0.43 5.69
N ARG A 14 -22.31 1.61 5.29
CA ARG A 14 -23.08 2.47 6.21
C ARG A 14 -24.35 1.79 6.69
N VAL A 15 -24.96 0.94 5.86
CA VAL A 15 -26.18 0.18 6.14
C VAL A 15 -25.88 -1.14 6.84
N ASN A 16 -25.04 -1.99 6.25
CA ASN A 16 -24.87 -3.39 6.65
C ASN A 16 -23.72 -3.62 7.64
N LYS A 17 -22.86 -2.63 7.87
CA LYS A 17 -21.66 -2.70 8.74
C LYS A 17 -20.64 -3.79 8.37
N ILE A 18 -20.81 -4.49 7.25
CA ILE A 18 -19.83 -5.44 6.71
C ILE A 18 -18.71 -4.67 6.02
N PRO A 19 -17.44 -4.83 6.43
CA PRO A 19 -16.34 -4.10 5.83
C PRO A 19 -16.17 -4.48 4.35
N PRO A 20 -16.13 -3.52 3.43
CA PRO A 20 -15.99 -3.80 2.01
C PRO A 20 -14.60 -4.31 1.62
N ALA A 21 -13.59 -4.17 2.49
CA ALA A 21 -12.23 -4.62 2.22
C ALA A 21 -11.52 -5.06 3.50
N ILE A 22 -10.72 -6.12 3.37
CA ILE A 22 -9.82 -6.59 4.43
C ILE A 22 -8.39 -6.64 3.91
N ASN A 23 -7.46 -6.20 4.74
CA ASN A 23 -6.03 -6.40 4.58
C ASN A 23 -5.57 -7.62 5.38
N TYR A 24 -4.91 -8.56 4.72
CA TYR A 24 -4.33 -9.74 5.33
C TYR A 24 -2.80 -9.65 5.21
N ASP A 25 -2.13 -9.50 6.34
CA ASP A 25 -0.71 -9.83 6.41
C ASP A 25 -0.61 -11.36 6.44
N ILE A 26 -0.15 -12.00 5.37
CA ILE A 26 -0.24 -13.47 5.25
C ILE A 26 0.99 -14.22 5.78
N THR A 27 2.08 -13.50 6.05
CA THR A 27 3.29 -14.05 6.66
C THR A 27 4.07 -13.01 7.45
N TYR A 28 4.79 -13.45 8.49
CA TYR A 28 5.76 -12.62 9.21
C TYR A 28 7.09 -12.45 8.48
N ARG A 29 7.37 -13.34 7.53
CA ARG A 29 8.68 -13.44 6.89
C ARG A 29 8.83 -12.41 5.78
N CYS A 30 10.02 -11.81 5.70
CA CYS A 30 10.45 -10.98 4.59
C CYS A 30 11.92 -11.28 4.28
N GLN A 31 12.28 -11.25 3.00
CA GLN A 31 13.67 -11.44 2.55
C GLN A 31 14.50 -10.14 2.58
N LEU A 32 13.93 -9.04 3.10
CA LEU A 32 14.54 -7.71 3.20
C LEU A 32 14.37 -7.15 4.63
N ASN A 33 15.21 -6.20 5.02
CA ASN A 33 15.18 -5.58 6.36
C ASN A 33 15.15 -4.05 6.24
N CYS A 34 14.04 -3.52 5.73
CA CYS A 34 13.97 -2.12 5.34
C CYS A 34 14.00 -1.17 6.54
N GLU A 35 14.75 -0.05 6.46
CA GLU A 35 14.89 0.92 7.56
C GLU A 35 13.55 1.51 8.05
N HIS A 36 12.60 1.64 7.13
CA HIS A 36 11.31 2.28 7.35
C HIS A 36 10.16 1.27 7.59
N CYS A 37 10.47 -0.02 7.65
CA CYS A 37 9.47 -1.09 7.62
C CYS A 37 8.49 -0.96 8.80
N TYR A 38 7.26 -0.52 8.51
CA TYR A 38 6.20 -0.46 9.51
C TYR A 38 5.89 -1.85 10.05
N PHE A 39 5.97 -2.90 9.22
CA PHE A 39 5.58 -4.25 9.59
C PHE A 39 6.53 -4.82 10.64
N ALA A 40 7.85 -4.73 10.40
CA ALA A 40 8.87 -5.14 11.36
C ALA A 40 8.82 -4.35 12.67
N LYS A 41 8.47 -3.05 12.63
CA LYS A 41 8.29 -2.22 13.83
C LYS A 41 6.96 -2.48 14.56
N SER A 42 5.93 -2.91 13.83
CA SER A 42 4.61 -3.22 14.39
C SER A 42 4.57 -4.53 15.16
N TRP A 43 5.53 -5.41 14.88
CA TRP A 43 5.67 -6.67 15.57
C TRP A 43 6.54 -6.54 16.81
N VAL A 44 6.01 -7.04 17.93
CA VAL A 44 6.75 -7.13 19.18
C VAL A 44 7.90 -8.10 18.93
N LYS A 45 9.14 -7.62 19.07
CA LYS A 45 10.41 -8.38 18.95
C LYS A 45 10.44 -9.72 19.69
N ASP A 46 9.51 -9.94 20.62
CA ASP A 46 9.43 -11.10 21.50
C ASP A 46 8.55 -12.24 20.98
N ARG A 47 7.85 -12.07 19.85
CA ARG A 47 7.20 -13.19 19.17
C ARG A 47 8.15 -13.65 18.07
N LYS A 48 8.79 -14.80 18.27
CA LYS A 48 9.83 -15.35 17.38
C LYS A 48 9.39 -16.57 16.58
N ASP A 49 8.11 -16.93 16.63
CA ASP A 49 7.72 -18.24 16.12
C ASP A 49 6.91 -18.11 14.84
N ASP A 50 7.52 -18.59 13.75
CA ASP A 50 6.84 -19.00 12.51
C ASP A 50 5.70 -20.00 12.81
N GLU A 51 5.63 -20.59 14.00
CA GLU A 51 4.57 -21.49 14.47
C GLU A 51 3.22 -20.80 14.72
N LEU A 52 3.17 -19.46 14.81
CA LEU A 52 1.92 -18.73 15.06
C LEU A 52 1.21 -18.27 13.78
N GLU A 53 1.87 -18.24 12.62
CA GLU A 53 1.19 -17.88 11.36
C GLU A 53 0.27 -19.01 10.87
N LEU A 54 -0.87 -18.65 10.29
CA LEU A 54 -1.79 -19.65 9.75
C LEU A 54 -1.14 -20.51 8.65
N THR A 55 -1.53 -21.79 8.55
CA THR A 55 -1.21 -22.65 7.41
C THR A 55 -1.93 -22.19 6.14
N ASP A 56 -1.51 -22.70 4.98
CA ASP A 56 -2.14 -22.37 3.69
C ASP A 56 -3.63 -22.76 3.71
N GLU A 57 -3.98 -23.94 4.25
CA GLU A 57 -5.37 -24.41 4.36
C GLU A 57 -6.19 -23.55 5.33
N GLN A 58 -5.57 -23.07 6.41
CA GLN A 58 -6.23 -22.15 7.33
C GLN A 58 -6.54 -20.81 6.66
N TRP A 59 -5.62 -20.26 5.86
CA TRP A 59 -5.86 -19.07 5.07
C TRP A 59 -7.00 -19.26 4.06
N ILE A 60 -7.01 -20.38 3.33
CA ILE A 60 -8.09 -20.71 2.38
C ILE A 60 -9.45 -20.72 3.09
N ARG A 61 -9.53 -21.33 4.29
CA ARG A 61 -10.76 -21.33 5.10
C ARG A 61 -11.16 -19.92 5.54
N VAL A 62 -10.20 -19.09 5.96
CA VAL A 62 -10.43 -17.69 6.33
C VAL A 62 -10.98 -16.88 5.16
N PHE A 63 -10.40 -17.01 3.96
CA PHE A 63 -10.87 -16.29 2.78
C PHE A 63 -12.29 -16.69 2.40
N LYS A 64 -12.58 -18.00 2.33
CA LYS A 64 -13.94 -18.49 2.03
C LYS A 64 -14.96 -18.03 3.06
N LYS A 65 -14.61 -18.04 4.35
CA LYS A 65 -15.47 -17.54 5.43
C LYS A 65 -15.72 -16.04 5.31
N HIS A 66 -14.70 -15.24 5.07
CA HIS A 66 -14.88 -13.79 4.89
C HIS A 66 -15.69 -13.47 3.63
N TYR A 67 -15.46 -14.20 2.55
CA TYR A 67 -16.25 -14.04 1.32
C TYR A 67 -17.74 -14.35 1.55
N SER A 68 -18.07 -15.44 2.25
CA SER A 68 -19.47 -15.78 2.56
C SER A 68 -20.15 -14.77 3.49
N LEU A 69 -19.37 -13.97 4.23
CA LEU A 69 -19.86 -12.84 5.03
C LEU A 69 -20.00 -11.54 4.21
N GLY A 70 -19.78 -11.57 2.89
CA GLY A 70 -19.95 -10.43 1.99
C GLY A 70 -18.69 -9.58 1.76
N ILE A 71 -17.53 -9.99 2.28
CA ILE A 71 -16.26 -9.31 2.01
C ILE A 71 -15.77 -9.72 0.62
N THR A 72 -15.71 -8.76 -0.29
CA THR A 72 -15.46 -9.01 -1.72
C THR A 72 -14.13 -8.44 -2.23
N ASN A 73 -13.40 -7.67 -1.41
CA ASN A 73 -12.06 -7.19 -1.73
C ASN A 73 -11.05 -7.60 -0.67
N ALA A 74 -9.86 -7.97 -1.13
CA ALA A 74 -8.72 -8.27 -0.28
C ALA A 74 -7.48 -7.47 -0.70
N SER A 75 -6.75 -6.99 0.30
CA SER A 75 -5.37 -6.55 0.15
C SER A 75 -4.47 -7.60 0.79
N ILE A 76 -3.55 -8.15 0.02
CA ILE A 76 -2.61 -9.18 0.46
C ILE A 76 -1.24 -8.51 0.68
N THR A 77 -0.81 -8.51 1.93
CA THR A 77 0.41 -7.87 2.42
C THR A 77 1.18 -8.84 3.32
N GLY A 78 1.90 -8.35 4.32
CA GLY A 78 2.70 -9.12 5.27
C GLY A 78 4.13 -8.62 5.31
N GLY A 79 5.06 -9.46 5.77
CA GLY A 79 6.47 -9.24 5.53
C GLY A 79 6.75 -9.19 4.02
N GLU A 80 6.55 -10.32 3.32
CA GLU A 80 6.53 -10.38 1.85
C GLU A 80 5.57 -11.47 1.36
N PRO A 81 4.42 -11.12 0.75
CA PRO A 81 3.39 -12.09 0.39
C PRO A 81 3.85 -13.12 -0.66
N THR A 82 4.81 -12.78 -1.53
CA THR A 82 5.31 -13.71 -2.55
C THR A 82 6.12 -14.88 -1.97
N LEU A 83 6.39 -14.90 -0.65
CA LEU A 83 6.89 -16.07 0.06
C LEU A 83 5.82 -17.16 0.27
N ARG A 84 4.54 -16.81 0.12
CA ARG A 84 3.38 -17.72 0.26
C ARG A 84 2.48 -17.64 -0.98
N MET A 85 3.05 -17.89 -2.15
CA MET A 85 2.33 -17.81 -3.43
C MET A 85 1.03 -18.63 -3.48
N PRO A 86 0.95 -19.87 -2.93
CA PRO A 86 -0.32 -20.61 -2.89
C PRO A 86 -1.44 -19.86 -2.15
N VAL A 87 -1.12 -19.09 -1.11
CA VAL A 87 -2.08 -18.26 -0.38
C VAL A 87 -2.52 -17.05 -1.21
N VAL A 88 -1.59 -16.42 -1.94
CA VAL A 88 -1.90 -15.32 -2.86
C VAL A 88 -2.86 -15.79 -3.97
N GLU A 89 -2.61 -16.97 -4.53
CA GLU A 89 -3.46 -17.60 -5.55
C GLU A 89 -4.83 -17.95 -5.01
N ALA A 90 -4.90 -18.57 -3.82
CA ALA A 90 -6.17 -18.89 -3.17
C ALA A 90 -7.02 -17.65 -2.87
N ALA A 91 -6.38 -16.54 -2.47
CA ALA A 91 -7.07 -15.28 -2.32
C ALA A 91 -7.66 -14.85 -3.67
N TYR A 92 -6.85 -14.89 -4.74
CA TYR A 92 -7.26 -14.46 -6.09
C TYR A 92 -8.48 -15.22 -6.60
N ASP A 93 -8.50 -16.55 -6.37
CA ASP A 93 -9.62 -17.40 -6.74
C ASP A 93 -10.89 -17.17 -5.88
N THR A 94 -10.75 -16.49 -4.74
CA THR A 94 -11.85 -16.28 -3.78
C THR A 94 -12.48 -14.89 -3.90
N PHE A 95 -11.69 -13.81 -4.01
CA PHE A 95 -12.20 -12.43 -3.93
C PHE A 95 -12.37 -11.78 -5.30
N ASN A 96 -13.38 -10.92 -5.44
CA ASN A 96 -13.66 -10.22 -6.70
C ASN A 96 -12.57 -9.22 -7.09
N THR A 97 -11.87 -8.65 -6.11
CA THR A 97 -10.67 -7.86 -6.39
C THR A 97 -9.60 -8.04 -5.35
N ILE A 98 -8.38 -8.20 -5.86
CA ILE A 98 -7.17 -8.37 -5.08
C ILE A 98 -6.18 -7.26 -5.40
N GLN A 99 -5.59 -6.75 -4.33
CA GLN A 99 -4.39 -5.92 -4.37
C GLN A 99 -3.28 -6.68 -3.65
N VAL A 100 -2.06 -6.69 -4.21
CA VAL A 100 -0.89 -7.30 -3.57
C VAL A 100 0.19 -6.24 -3.41
N ALA A 101 0.64 -5.98 -2.18
CA ALA A 101 1.80 -5.12 -1.94
C ALA A 101 3.05 -5.98 -1.76
N SER A 102 4.05 -5.80 -2.63
CA SER A 102 5.26 -6.62 -2.67
C SER A 102 6.52 -5.76 -2.80
N ASN A 103 7.65 -6.28 -2.35
CA ASN A 103 8.96 -5.71 -2.63
C ASN A 103 9.44 -5.94 -4.07
N GLY A 104 8.76 -6.79 -4.86
CA GLY A 104 9.04 -7.01 -6.28
C GLY A 104 10.23 -7.93 -6.59
N LEU A 105 10.86 -8.56 -5.59
CA LEU A 105 11.97 -9.51 -5.81
C LEU A 105 11.52 -10.82 -6.49
N ARG A 106 10.26 -11.20 -6.30
CA ARG A 106 9.61 -12.32 -6.98
C ARG A 106 8.48 -11.77 -7.84
N LYS A 107 8.48 -12.11 -9.12
CA LYS A 107 7.40 -11.71 -10.05
C LYS A 107 6.12 -12.47 -9.69
N ILE A 108 5.00 -11.76 -9.63
CA ILE A 108 3.67 -12.36 -9.48
C ILE A 108 3.22 -12.83 -10.88
N PRO A 109 2.82 -14.11 -11.05
CA PRO A 109 2.46 -14.66 -12.36
C PRO A 109 1.42 -13.82 -13.12
N GLU A 110 1.60 -13.65 -14.42
CA GLU A 110 0.71 -12.84 -15.29
C GLU A 110 -0.73 -13.35 -15.38
N ARG A 111 -0.93 -14.65 -15.12
CA ARG A 111 -2.26 -15.26 -15.00
C ARG A 111 -3.07 -14.68 -13.84
N LEU A 112 -2.42 -14.13 -12.80
CA LEU A 112 -3.10 -13.49 -11.68
C LEU A 112 -3.45 -12.05 -12.04
N LYS A 113 -4.67 -11.84 -12.52
CA LYS A 113 -5.17 -10.51 -12.89
C LYS A 113 -5.55 -9.71 -11.63
N CYS A 114 -4.56 -9.23 -10.90
CA CYS A 114 -4.69 -8.43 -9.69
C CYS A 114 -3.94 -7.09 -9.83
N VAL A 115 -4.22 -6.15 -8.92
CA VAL A 115 -3.46 -4.91 -8.80
C VAL A 115 -2.21 -5.19 -7.98
N ILE A 116 -1.04 -4.77 -8.46
CA ILE A 116 0.23 -5.01 -7.77
C ILE A 116 0.86 -3.68 -7.39
N TRP A 117 1.21 -3.51 -6.12
CA TRP A 117 1.97 -2.37 -5.63
C TRP A 117 3.40 -2.81 -5.38
N VAL A 118 4.34 -2.31 -6.18
CA VAL A 118 5.77 -2.60 -6.00
C VAL A 118 6.47 -1.41 -5.37
N SER A 119 7.24 -1.66 -4.33
CA SER A 119 7.87 -0.59 -3.57
C SER A 119 9.20 -0.17 -4.21
N ILE A 120 9.34 1.07 -4.66
CA ILE A 120 10.61 1.67 -5.12
C ILE A 120 10.86 2.98 -4.36
N ASP A 121 11.92 3.01 -3.54
CA ASP A 121 12.14 4.10 -2.57
C ASP A 121 13.30 5.05 -2.92
N GLY A 122 13.71 5.11 -4.18
CA GLY A 122 14.82 5.98 -4.61
C GLY A 122 15.54 5.46 -5.85
N THR A 123 16.65 6.12 -6.15
CA THR A 123 17.73 5.64 -7.03
C THR A 123 18.27 4.29 -6.57
N GLU A 124 19.05 3.60 -7.41
CA GLU A 124 19.62 2.29 -7.08
C GLU A 124 20.34 2.27 -5.72
N GLU A 125 21.19 3.27 -5.47
CA GLU A 125 21.96 3.38 -4.24
C GLU A 125 21.03 3.55 -3.01
N THR A 126 20.16 4.56 -3.04
CA THR A 126 19.27 4.87 -1.92
C THR A 126 18.25 3.77 -1.70
N HIS A 127 17.68 3.19 -2.75
CA HIS A 127 16.77 2.06 -2.64
C HIS A 127 17.48 0.88 -1.97
N ASN A 128 18.65 0.46 -2.46
CA ASN A 128 19.38 -0.67 -1.90
C ASN A 128 19.74 -0.45 -0.43
N ARG A 129 20.14 0.79 -0.07
CA ARG A 129 20.41 1.19 1.32
C ARG A 129 19.15 1.09 2.19
N ILE A 130 18.03 1.63 1.72
CA ILE A 130 16.74 1.58 2.43
C ILE A 130 16.30 0.13 2.65
N ARG A 131 16.45 -0.75 1.65
CA ARG A 131 16.05 -2.16 1.71
C ARG A 131 17.00 -3.05 2.51
N GLY A 132 18.24 -2.59 2.73
CA GLY A 132 19.30 -3.39 3.33
C GLY A 132 19.85 -4.50 2.43
N ALA A 133 19.68 -4.40 1.11
CA ALA A 133 20.14 -5.40 0.14
C ALA A 133 20.33 -4.82 -1.28
N ARG A 134 21.23 -5.40 -2.06
CA ARG A 134 21.38 -5.10 -3.51
C ARG A 134 20.26 -5.77 -4.30
N CYS A 135 19.12 -5.10 -4.40
CA CYS A 135 17.88 -5.66 -4.96
C CYS A 135 17.29 -4.85 -6.12
N TYR A 136 17.63 -3.56 -6.24
CA TYR A 136 17.03 -2.63 -7.18
C TYR A 136 17.00 -3.16 -8.62
N GLN A 137 18.14 -3.56 -9.18
CA GLN A 137 18.21 -4.01 -10.58
C GLN A 137 17.34 -5.23 -10.86
N LYS A 138 17.26 -6.16 -9.90
CA LYS A 138 16.39 -7.34 -10.03
C LYS A 138 14.92 -6.93 -10.02
N ILE A 139 14.54 -6.00 -9.13
CA ILE A 139 13.17 -5.49 -9.07
C ILE A 139 12.81 -4.78 -10.38
N MET A 140 13.67 -3.87 -10.87
CA MET A 140 13.44 -3.13 -12.12
C MET A 140 13.22 -4.07 -13.32
N ARG A 141 13.99 -5.17 -13.43
CA ARG A 141 13.77 -6.21 -14.45
C ARG A 141 12.46 -6.99 -14.26
N ASN A 142 12.07 -7.26 -13.02
CA ASN A 142 10.86 -8.03 -12.74
C ASN A 142 9.56 -7.26 -13.05
N ILE A 143 9.60 -5.93 -12.96
CA ILE A 143 8.44 -5.06 -13.16
C ILE A 143 8.28 -4.55 -14.59
N GLU A 144 9.30 -4.75 -15.43
CA GLU A 144 9.34 -4.26 -16.80
C GLU A 144 8.13 -4.77 -17.61
N ASP A 145 7.48 -3.83 -18.31
CA ASP A 145 6.30 -4.04 -19.15
C ASP A 145 5.05 -4.62 -18.44
N ASP A 146 4.99 -4.61 -17.11
CA ASP A 146 3.84 -5.10 -16.36
C ASP A 146 2.87 -3.96 -15.97
N LYS A 147 1.82 -3.78 -16.78
CA LYS A 147 0.78 -2.74 -16.58
C LYS A 147 -0.10 -2.95 -15.35
N ARG A 148 -0.02 -4.12 -14.69
CA ARG A 148 -0.71 -4.36 -13.40
C ARG A 148 -0.02 -3.62 -12.25
N ILE A 149 1.24 -3.23 -12.43
CA ILE A 149 2.08 -2.67 -11.40
C ILE A 149 1.90 -1.15 -11.30
N ALA A 150 1.58 -0.70 -10.08
CA ALA A 150 1.75 0.67 -9.64
C ALA A 150 2.94 0.73 -8.66
N ILE A 151 3.81 1.71 -8.82
CA ILE A 151 4.95 1.90 -7.93
C ILE A 151 4.49 2.67 -6.69
N SER A 152 4.89 2.19 -5.52
CA SER A 152 4.69 2.86 -4.24
C SER A 152 6.04 3.36 -3.73
N MET A 153 6.21 4.68 -3.60
CA MET A 153 7.40 5.27 -2.98
C MET A 153 7.07 5.76 -1.57
N SER A 154 7.77 5.25 -0.57
CA SER A 154 7.65 5.67 0.84
C SER A 154 8.66 6.76 1.15
N LEU A 155 8.18 7.99 1.29
CA LEU A 155 9.01 9.17 1.51
C LEU A 155 9.33 9.35 2.99
N SER A 156 10.61 9.42 3.30
CA SER A 156 11.18 9.69 4.63
C SER A 156 12.26 10.77 4.53
N THR A 157 12.85 11.13 5.67
CA THR A 157 14.03 12.03 5.70
C THR A 157 15.21 11.51 4.87
N THR A 158 15.22 10.21 4.56
CA THR A 158 16.25 9.54 3.77
C THR A 158 16.18 9.83 2.27
N ASN A 159 14.98 9.87 1.69
CA ASN A 159 14.79 9.85 0.23
C ASN A 159 13.87 10.95 -0.31
N TYR A 160 13.40 11.89 0.52
CA TYR A 160 12.48 12.94 0.09
C TYR A 160 12.98 13.84 -1.06
N LYS A 161 14.30 13.84 -1.33
CA LYS A 161 14.93 14.54 -2.45
C LYS A 161 14.97 13.73 -3.75
N GLU A 162 14.58 12.47 -3.73
CA GLU A 162 14.71 11.55 -4.87
C GLU A 162 13.40 11.30 -5.62
N ILE A 163 12.38 12.13 -5.42
CA ILE A 163 11.08 11.98 -6.10
C ILE A 163 11.26 11.96 -7.62
N LEU A 164 11.87 13.00 -8.22
CA LEU A 164 11.98 13.11 -9.68
C LEU A 164 12.88 12.03 -10.29
N PRO A 165 14.11 11.77 -9.79
CA PRO A 165 14.94 10.69 -10.33
C PRO A 165 14.28 9.31 -10.25
N THR A 166 13.47 9.06 -9.20
CA THR A 166 12.71 7.81 -9.07
C THR A 166 11.62 7.71 -10.12
N ILE A 167 10.89 8.81 -10.38
CA ILE A 167 9.86 8.86 -11.42
C ILE A 167 10.49 8.55 -12.79
N GLU A 168 11.57 9.23 -13.15
CA GLU A 168 12.28 9.04 -14.42
C GLU A 168 12.74 7.59 -14.61
N ALA A 169 13.24 6.95 -13.55
CA ALA A 169 13.64 5.55 -13.59
C ALA A 169 12.43 4.61 -13.77
N CYS A 170 11.31 4.89 -13.09
CA CYS A 170 10.11 4.06 -13.17
C CYS A 170 9.36 4.22 -14.50
N GLN A 171 9.44 5.38 -15.18
CA GLN A 171 8.83 5.54 -16.51
C GLN A 171 9.45 4.60 -17.54
N LYS A 172 10.76 4.32 -17.42
CA LYS A 172 11.50 3.44 -18.35
C LYS A 172 11.05 1.98 -18.28
N THR A 173 10.40 1.55 -17.20
CA THR A 173 9.92 0.17 -17.05
C THR A 173 8.53 -0.04 -17.62
N ASN A 174 7.89 1.00 -18.17
CA ASN A 174 6.57 0.92 -18.79
C ASN A 174 5.47 0.38 -17.85
N VAL A 175 5.61 0.56 -16.53
CA VAL A 175 4.56 0.25 -15.53
C VAL A 175 3.40 1.24 -15.62
N LYS A 176 2.35 1.06 -14.80
CA LYS A 176 1.15 1.89 -14.83
C LYS A 176 1.38 3.34 -14.38
N GLY A 177 2.25 3.52 -13.40
CA GLY A 177 2.47 4.81 -12.74
C GLY A 177 3.05 4.66 -11.35
N ILE A 178 3.20 5.78 -10.66
CA ILE A 178 3.76 5.88 -9.31
C ILE A 178 2.86 6.71 -8.39
N PHE A 179 2.69 6.26 -7.16
CA PHE A 179 2.11 7.02 -6.07
C PHE A 179 3.08 7.10 -4.89
N PHE A 180 2.80 8.04 -3.99
CA PHE A 180 3.67 8.35 -2.87
C PHE A 180 2.92 8.13 -1.57
N ILE A 181 3.63 7.71 -0.52
CA ILE A 181 3.19 7.76 0.86
C ILE A 181 4.25 8.44 1.70
N LEU A 182 3.87 9.04 2.83
CA LEU A 182 4.85 9.52 3.80
C LEU A 182 5.07 8.49 4.90
N TYR A 183 6.31 8.38 5.36
CA TYR A 183 6.67 7.58 6.51
C TYR A 183 5.74 7.86 7.69
N THR A 184 5.21 6.80 8.27
CA THR A 184 4.28 6.85 9.40
C THR A 184 4.86 5.99 10.51
N GLY A 185 5.10 6.60 11.66
CA GLY A 185 5.78 5.97 12.79
C GLY A 185 5.50 6.74 14.06
N GLN A 186 6.53 7.01 14.86
CA GLN A 186 6.45 7.93 15.99
C GLN A 186 6.92 9.33 15.59
N LEU A 187 6.46 10.37 16.29
CA LEU A 187 6.94 11.75 16.06
C LEU A 187 8.45 11.90 16.33
N SER A 188 9.01 11.06 17.20
CA SER A 188 10.44 11.03 17.55
C SER A 188 11.29 10.26 16.55
N ASP A 189 10.69 9.58 15.57
CA ASP A 189 11.45 8.78 14.61
C ASP A 189 12.27 9.68 13.69
N SER A 190 13.55 9.34 13.50
CA SER A 190 14.47 10.07 12.62
C SER A 190 14.04 10.10 11.15
N LEU A 191 13.15 9.18 10.75
CA LEU A 191 12.61 9.06 9.40
C LEU A 191 11.40 9.97 9.14
N TYR A 192 10.83 10.57 10.19
CA TYR A 192 9.64 11.41 10.07
C TYR A 192 9.93 12.75 9.39
N LEU A 193 9.18 13.06 8.33
CA LEU A 193 9.31 14.33 7.60
C LEU A 193 8.56 15.45 8.33
N HIS A 194 9.28 16.52 8.69
CA HIS A 194 8.70 17.71 9.30
C HIS A 194 9.41 19.00 8.83
N GLY A 195 8.84 20.16 9.18
CA GLY A 195 9.40 21.47 8.86
C GLY A 195 9.75 21.64 7.37
N LYS A 196 10.97 22.14 7.10
CA LYS A 196 11.47 22.40 5.74
C LYS A 196 11.52 21.15 4.86
N GLN A 197 11.77 19.96 5.43
CA GLN A 197 11.81 18.72 4.66
C GLN A 197 10.42 18.34 4.14
N LEU A 198 9.40 18.44 5.00
CA LEU A 198 8.01 18.22 4.59
C LEU A 198 7.58 19.26 3.54
N GLU A 199 7.92 20.54 3.74
CA GLU A 199 7.58 21.59 2.76
C GLU A 199 8.22 21.36 1.40
N TYR A 200 9.50 20.96 1.36
CA TYR A 200 10.17 20.55 0.13
C TYR A 200 9.45 19.36 -0.51
N THR A 201 9.16 18.32 0.26
CA THR A 201 8.48 17.11 -0.22
C THR A 201 7.15 17.45 -0.90
N ILE A 202 6.32 18.29 -0.26
CA ILE A 202 5.03 18.70 -0.80
C ILE A 202 5.19 19.50 -2.10
N LYS A 203 6.16 20.42 -2.17
CA LYS A 203 6.45 21.17 -3.40
C LYS A 203 6.89 20.25 -4.53
N SER A 204 7.77 19.28 -4.24
CA SER A 204 8.24 18.31 -5.22
C SER A 204 7.12 17.39 -5.71
N LEU A 205 6.17 17.01 -4.85
CA LEU A 205 4.99 16.23 -5.27
C LEU A 205 4.06 17.03 -6.19
N TYR A 206 3.83 18.31 -5.92
CA TYR A 206 3.06 19.17 -6.83
C TYR A 206 3.77 19.33 -8.18
N HIS A 207 5.07 19.59 -8.16
CA HIS A 207 5.87 19.67 -9.37
C HIS A 207 5.81 18.36 -10.17
N ALA A 208 5.92 17.21 -9.51
CA ALA A 208 5.78 15.90 -10.15
C ALA A 208 4.41 15.72 -10.80
N ILE A 209 3.32 16.13 -10.13
CA ILE A 209 1.97 16.08 -10.72
C ILE A 209 1.89 16.95 -11.97
N ASP A 210 2.44 18.17 -11.90
CA ASP A 210 2.36 19.15 -12.99
C ASP A 210 3.23 18.72 -14.20
N GLU A 211 4.39 18.08 -13.98
CA GLU A 211 5.34 17.67 -15.03
C GLU A 211 5.06 16.28 -15.62
N TYR A 212 4.70 15.29 -14.80
CA TYR A 212 4.55 13.89 -15.22
C TYR A 212 3.09 13.45 -15.37
N GLY A 213 2.14 14.34 -15.06
CA GLY A 213 0.71 14.20 -15.33
C GLY A 213 0.13 12.87 -14.90
N ASP A 214 -0.28 12.06 -15.88
CA ASP A 214 -0.98 10.81 -15.65
C ASP A 214 -0.12 9.66 -15.13
N PHE A 215 1.21 9.78 -15.21
CA PHE A 215 2.09 8.81 -14.58
C PHE A 215 2.06 8.91 -13.05
N ILE A 216 1.69 10.08 -12.51
CA ILE A 216 1.49 10.28 -11.08
C ILE A 216 0.06 9.89 -10.70
N LEU A 217 -0.06 8.90 -9.81
CA LEU A 217 -1.32 8.25 -9.43
C LEU A 217 -1.96 8.87 -8.17
N ILE A 218 -1.60 10.12 -7.84
CA ILE A 218 -2.20 10.90 -6.74
C ILE A 218 -2.62 12.28 -7.26
N SER A 219 -3.68 12.85 -6.66
CA SER A 219 -4.18 14.18 -6.99
C SER A 219 -3.51 15.27 -6.14
N ARG A 220 -3.61 16.53 -6.58
CA ARG A 220 -3.17 17.68 -5.76
C ARG A 220 -3.88 17.71 -4.40
N ARG A 221 -5.18 17.42 -4.40
CA ARG A 221 -6.01 17.31 -3.19
C ARG A 221 -5.51 16.25 -2.21
N MET A 222 -5.06 15.11 -2.70
CA MET A 222 -4.47 14.08 -1.85
C MET A 222 -3.17 14.57 -1.19
N VAL A 223 -2.32 15.30 -1.92
CA VAL A 223 -1.09 15.89 -1.37
C VAL A 223 -1.37 16.90 -0.25
N GLU A 224 -2.41 17.72 -0.37
CA GLU A 224 -2.83 18.68 0.69
C GLU A 224 -3.08 17.99 2.05
N LEU A 225 -3.52 16.73 2.03
CA LEU A 225 -3.82 15.96 3.24
C LEU A 225 -2.58 15.51 4.01
N TYR A 226 -1.42 15.43 3.36
CA TYR A 226 -0.17 15.12 4.05
C TYR A 226 0.25 16.21 5.03
N LYS A 227 -0.05 17.48 4.73
CA LYS A 227 0.20 18.62 5.63
C LYS A 227 -0.94 18.80 6.62
N SER A 228 -2.19 18.83 6.14
CA SER A 228 -3.34 19.17 6.98
C SER A 228 -3.79 18.04 7.93
N LYS A 229 -3.45 16.79 7.62
CA LYS A 229 -3.83 15.58 8.37
C LYS A 229 -5.35 15.43 8.63
N LYS A 230 -6.20 16.15 7.89
CA LYS A 230 -7.67 16.12 8.07
C LYS A 230 -8.27 14.71 7.95
N HIS A 231 -7.64 13.86 7.12
CA HIS A 231 -8.04 12.47 6.91
C HIS A 231 -7.95 11.59 8.17
N VAL A 232 -7.17 11.97 9.18
CA VAL A 232 -6.99 11.18 10.41
C VAL A 232 -8.30 11.10 11.22
N LYS A 233 -9.12 12.16 11.19
CA LYS A 233 -10.40 12.21 11.90
C LYS A 233 -11.40 11.19 11.34
N ASP A 234 -11.44 11.06 10.01
CA ASP A 234 -12.37 10.19 9.27
C ASP A 234 -11.71 8.91 8.71
N CYS A 235 -10.63 8.46 9.36
CA CYS A 235 -9.77 7.38 8.87
C CYS A 235 -10.55 6.07 8.66
N CYS A 236 -10.46 5.52 7.45
CA CYS A 236 -11.18 4.30 7.05
C CYS A 236 -10.87 3.08 7.93
N PHE A 237 -9.66 2.98 8.49
CA PHE A 237 -9.28 1.91 9.41
C PHE A 237 -9.94 2.07 10.79
N ARG A 238 -9.98 3.30 11.32
CA ARG A 238 -10.63 3.61 12.60
C ARG A 238 -12.14 3.44 12.55
N THR A 239 -12.76 3.76 11.41
CA THR A 239 -14.20 3.56 11.21
C THR A 239 -14.57 2.10 10.91
N GLY A 240 -13.59 1.20 10.77
CA GLY A 240 -13.81 -0.21 10.43
C GLY A 240 -14.18 -0.48 8.98
N LEU A 241 -14.07 0.52 8.08
CA LEU A 241 -14.32 0.35 6.65
C LEU A 241 -13.27 -0.57 6.01
N VAL A 242 -12.02 -0.45 6.49
CA VAL A 242 -10.96 -1.40 6.18
C VAL A 242 -10.48 -2.03 7.47
N GLN A 243 -10.37 -3.35 7.42
CA GLN A 243 -10.01 -4.19 8.54
C GLN A 243 -8.66 -4.84 8.26
N SER A 244 -7.77 -4.92 9.24
CA SER A 244 -6.40 -5.42 9.03
C SER A 244 -6.06 -6.51 10.04
N TYR A 245 -5.44 -7.59 9.58
CA TYR A 245 -5.08 -8.74 10.40
C TYR A 245 -3.62 -9.10 10.22
N TYR A 246 -3.00 -9.53 11.31
CA TYR A 246 -1.69 -10.17 11.31
C TYR A 246 -1.78 -11.62 10.78
N PRO A 247 -0.62 -12.27 10.51
CA PRO A 247 -0.57 -13.65 10.05
C PRO A 247 -1.19 -14.71 10.96
N ASP A 248 -1.28 -14.45 12.26
CA ASP A 248 -2.00 -15.26 13.26
C ASP A 248 -3.50 -14.95 13.33
N MET A 249 -4.03 -14.13 12.41
CA MET A 249 -5.39 -13.58 12.41
C MET A 249 -5.75 -12.72 13.62
N SER A 250 -4.79 -12.31 14.44
CA SER A 250 -5.01 -11.28 15.44
C SER A 250 -5.26 -9.93 14.78
N ARG A 251 -6.08 -9.10 15.43
CA ARG A 251 -6.47 -7.80 14.89
C ARG A 251 -5.30 -6.82 14.90
N LYS A 252 -4.97 -6.24 13.75
CA LYS A 252 -3.96 -5.19 13.63
C LYS A 252 -4.58 -3.82 13.87
N LEU A 253 -4.12 -3.15 14.93
CA LEU A 253 -4.64 -1.85 15.38
C LEU A 253 -3.51 -0.80 15.47
N PRO A 254 -3.83 0.49 15.28
CA PRO A 254 -5.13 1.03 14.83
C PRO A 254 -5.42 0.87 13.32
N CYS A 255 -4.45 0.42 12.52
CA CYS A 255 -4.60 0.30 11.06
C CYS A 255 -3.64 -0.76 10.48
N VAL A 256 -3.56 -0.85 9.14
CA VAL A 256 -2.64 -1.74 8.41
C VAL A 256 -1.16 -1.60 8.83
N MET A 257 -0.75 -0.45 9.36
CA MET A 257 0.62 -0.20 9.81
C MET A 257 0.89 -0.66 11.25
N GLY A 258 -0.12 -1.09 12.00
CA GLY A 258 0.01 -1.44 13.41
C GLY A 258 0.19 -0.21 14.31
N PRO A 259 0.84 -0.33 15.48
CA PRO A 259 0.88 0.71 16.52
C PRO A 259 1.77 1.91 16.11
N VAL A 260 1.18 2.82 15.35
CA VAL A 260 1.81 4.07 14.90
C VAL A 260 1.12 5.30 15.47
N ASP A 261 1.84 6.42 15.58
CA ASP A 261 1.26 7.71 15.91
C ASP A 261 0.49 8.25 14.70
N CYS A 262 -0.83 8.26 14.80
CA CYS A 262 -1.70 8.73 13.71
C CYS A 262 -1.51 10.21 13.36
N ARG A 263 -0.87 11.03 14.21
CA ARG A 263 -0.50 12.42 13.86
C ARG A 263 0.54 12.46 12.74
N THR A 264 1.33 11.41 12.59
CA THR A 264 2.34 11.27 11.52
C THR A 264 1.77 10.70 10.22
N CYS A 265 0.50 10.28 10.19
CA CYS A 265 -0.07 9.47 9.12
C CYS A 265 0.19 10.04 7.71
N GLY A 266 0.81 9.21 6.88
CA GLY A 266 1.08 9.43 5.46
C GLY A 266 0.55 8.32 4.55
N CYS A 267 -0.30 7.43 5.08
CA CYS A 267 -0.86 6.31 4.35
C CYS A 267 -1.79 6.80 3.22
N ILE A 268 -1.63 6.23 2.03
CA ILE A 268 -2.43 6.60 0.85
C ILE A 268 -3.92 6.23 1.00
N VAL A 269 -4.23 5.13 1.69
CA VAL A 269 -5.59 4.59 1.78
C VAL A 269 -6.56 5.58 2.45
N PRO A 270 -6.31 6.12 3.66
CA PRO A 270 -7.20 7.11 4.26
C PRO A 270 -7.17 8.45 3.52
N VAL A 271 -6.06 8.81 2.88
CA VAL A 271 -5.94 10.02 2.06
C VAL A 271 -6.87 9.95 0.85
N TYR A 272 -6.83 8.86 0.11
CA TYR A 272 -7.73 8.57 -1.01
C TYR A 272 -9.19 8.53 -0.54
N MET A 273 -9.49 7.74 0.49
CA MET A 273 -10.85 7.57 0.98
C MET A 273 -11.48 8.85 1.54
N TYR A 274 -10.69 9.79 2.07
CA TYR A 274 -11.20 11.07 2.54
C TYR A 274 -11.85 11.88 1.41
N TRP A 275 -11.26 11.85 0.22
CA TRP A 275 -11.73 12.58 -0.95
C TRP A 275 -12.79 11.81 -1.75
N VAL A 276 -12.71 10.48 -1.78
CA VAL A 276 -13.80 9.63 -2.33
C VAL A 276 -15.13 9.92 -1.62
N LYS A 277 -15.12 10.01 -0.28
CA LYS A 277 -16.31 10.36 0.52
C LYS A 277 -16.86 11.76 0.21
N ARG A 278 -16.07 12.61 -0.47
CA ARG A 278 -16.40 13.99 -0.84
C ARG A 278 -16.58 14.16 -2.35
N LEU A 279 -16.61 13.06 -3.10
CA LEU A 279 -16.85 13.03 -4.54
C LEU A 279 -15.87 13.89 -5.36
N ASP A 280 -14.61 13.98 -4.91
CA ASP A 280 -13.56 14.69 -5.64
C ASP A 280 -13.20 13.92 -6.92
N ILE A 281 -13.57 14.47 -8.08
CA ILE A 281 -13.49 13.78 -9.38
C ILE A 281 -12.05 13.43 -9.73
N GLU A 282 -11.10 14.36 -9.53
CA GLU A 282 -9.68 14.15 -9.82
C GLU A 282 -9.14 12.95 -9.03
N THR A 283 -9.43 12.91 -7.72
CA THR A 283 -9.03 11.78 -6.87
C THR A 283 -9.68 10.47 -7.31
N LEU A 284 -10.97 10.47 -7.67
CA LEU A 284 -11.65 9.27 -8.16
C LEU A 284 -11.01 8.73 -9.44
N LEU A 285 -10.67 9.60 -10.41
CA LEU A 285 -10.00 9.19 -11.65
C LEU A 285 -8.61 8.60 -11.39
N LYS A 286 -7.82 9.21 -10.49
CA LYS A 286 -6.51 8.66 -10.08
C LYS A 286 -6.66 7.31 -9.39
N GLY A 287 -7.68 7.16 -8.54
CA GLY A 287 -8.01 5.91 -7.87
C GLY A 287 -8.41 4.79 -8.82
N ASP A 288 -9.25 5.09 -9.79
CA ASP A 288 -9.67 4.13 -10.82
C ASP A 288 -8.47 3.62 -11.60
N LYS A 289 -7.58 4.52 -12.04
CA LYS A 289 -6.33 4.13 -12.70
C LYS A 289 -5.47 3.24 -11.78
N MET A 290 -5.24 3.67 -10.54
CA MET A 290 -4.43 2.92 -9.57
C MET A 290 -4.98 1.50 -9.33
N LEU A 291 -6.30 1.35 -9.26
CA LEU A 291 -7.00 0.09 -8.92
C LEU A 291 -7.53 -0.68 -10.13
N GLU A 292 -7.27 -0.20 -11.35
CA GLU A 292 -7.62 -0.91 -12.57
C GLU A 292 -6.79 -2.18 -12.73
N VAL A 293 -7.42 -3.28 -13.10
CA VAL A 293 -6.68 -4.49 -13.47
C VAL A 293 -6.51 -4.43 -14.98
N SER A 294 -5.32 -4.04 -15.44
CA SER A 294 -4.99 -4.05 -16.86
C SER A 294 -4.93 -5.51 -17.33
N VAL A 295 -5.73 -5.84 -18.37
CA VAL A 295 -5.84 -7.18 -18.93
C VAL A 295 -4.71 -7.45 -19.90
#